data_AF-A0A6G1R4P9-F1
#
_entry.id   AF-A0A6G1R4P9-F1
#
_cell.length_a   1.000
_cell.length_b   1.000
_cell.length_c   1.000
_cell.angle_alpha   90.00
_cell.angle_beta   90.00
_cell.angle_gamma   90.00
#
_symmetry.space_group_name_H-M   'P 1'
#
loop_
_entity.id
_entity.type
_entity.pdbx_description
1 polymer ?
#
loop_
_entity_poly.entity_id
_entity_poly.type
_entity_poly.pdbx_seq_one_letter_code
_entity_poly.pdbx_strand_id
1 'polypeptide(L)'
;NLRAKQGESLHNIHFLEGQPIIPELAARGVIQQVFPLHEQRILKRLMKSWVQAVCEAQPLDEICDYFGVKIAMYFAWLGFYTSAMVYPAVFGSILYTFTESDQTSQDICCVVFAIFNVIWATLFLEEWKRRGAEFAYKWGTLDTPAESIEEPRPQFRGIKRISPVTSAEEFYYPPWKRLLFQCLVSLPVCLACLSFVFLLMLGCFQLQEFVLSIQELPRIIRFLPKIVLAVIVTACDEVYKKIAYWLNDMENYRLQSAYEKHLIIKIVLFQFVNSYLSLFYIGFYLK
;
A
#
# COMPACT_ATOMS: atom_id res chain seq x y z
N ASN A 1 -12.72 -26.30 9.81
CA ASN A 1 -12.27 -26.15 8.41
C ASN A 1 -12.88 -27.25 7.56
N LEU A 2 -13.77 -26.91 6.64
CA LEU A 2 -14.33 -27.87 5.68
C LEU A 2 -13.25 -28.19 4.64
N ARG A 3 -12.69 -29.39 4.71
CA ARG A 3 -11.59 -29.86 3.85
C ARG A 3 -12.04 -31.05 3.03
N ALA A 4 -11.54 -31.13 1.80
CA ALA A 4 -11.82 -32.26 0.92
C ALA A 4 -11.11 -33.53 1.40
N LYS A 5 -11.80 -34.67 1.35
CA LYS A 5 -11.21 -36.00 1.54
C LYS A 5 -10.67 -36.54 0.21
N GLN A 6 -9.85 -37.59 0.30
CA GLN A 6 -9.29 -38.25 -0.87
C GLN A 6 -10.40 -38.70 -1.83
N GLY A 7 -10.30 -38.29 -3.10
CA GLY A 7 -11.26 -38.65 -4.15
C GLY A 7 -12.55 -37.84 -4.19
N GLU A 8 -12.72 -36.84 -3.31
CA GLU A 8 -13.89 -35.96 -3.38
C GLU A 8 -13.84 -35.06 -4.63
N SER A 9 -14.94 -35.06 -5.36
CA SER A 9 -15.14 -34.19 -6.51
C SER A 9 -16.53 -33.55 -6.44
N LEU A 10 -16.61 -32.32 -6.95
CA LEU A 10 -17.88 -31.62 -7.15
C LEU A 10 -18.00 -31.32 -8.66
N HIS A 11 -18.85 -32.07 -9.35
CA HIS A 11 -18.97 -32.01 -10.82
C HIS A 11 -17.58 -32.21 -11.49
N ASN A 12 -17.07 -31.20 -12.19
CA ASN A 12 -15.76 -31.22 -12.87
C ASN A 12 -14.60 -30.70 -11.99
N ILE A 13 -14.85 -30.51 -10.70
CA ILE A 13 -13.87 -29.98 -9.75
C ILE A 13 -13.30 -31.14 -8.95
N HIS A 14 -12.03 -31.46 -9.17
CA HIS A 14 -11.28 -32.39 -8.34
C HIS A 14 -10.47 -31.61 -7.31
N PHE A 15 -10.69 -31.91 -6.04
CA PHE A 15 -9.95 -31.32 -4.93
C PHE A 15 -8.71 -32.18 -4.60
N LEU A 16 -7.68 -31.54 -4.07
CA LEU A 16 -6.60 -32.27 -3.38
C LEU A 16 -7.07 -32.69 -1.99
N GLU A 17 -6.52 -33.80 -1.49
CA GLU A 17 -6.77 -34.22 -0.12
C GLU A 17 -6.31 -33.14 0.86
N GLY A 18 -7.19 -32.73 1.77
CA GLY A 18 -6.93 -31.67 2.75
C GLY A 18 -7.12 -30.23 2.24
N GLN A 19 -7.47 -30.04 0.96
CA GLN A 19 -7.71 -28.70 0.38
C GLN A 19 -8.99 -28.07 0.95
N PRO A 20 -8.98 -26.76 1.29
CA PRO A 20 -10.18 -26.08 1.75
C PRO A 20 -11.22 -25.93 0.62
N ILE A 21 -12.45 -26.38 0.87
CA ILE A 21 -13.49 -26.47 -0.18
C ILE A 21 -14.05 -25.08 -0.54
N ILE A 22 -14.41 -24.29 0.48
CA ILE A 22 -15.11 -23.00 0.28
C ILE A 22 -14.28 -22.01 -0.56
N PRO A 23 -13.00 -21.75 -0.26
CA PRO A 23 -12.18 -20.82 -1.04
C PRO A 23 -12.00 -21.25 -2.50
N GLU A 24 -11.90 -22.55 -2.75
CA GLU A 24 -11.76 -23.12 -4.10
C GLU A 24 -13.07 -22.98 -4.91
N LEU A 25 -14.22 -23.23 -4.28
CA LEU A 25 -15.53 -23.02 -4.91
C LEU A 25 -15.80 -21.55 -5.21
N ALA A 26 -15.35 -20.64 -4.33
CA ALA A 26 -15.40 -19.21 -4.58
C ALA A 26 -14.51 -18.80 -5.76
N ALA A 27 -13.27 -19.32 -5.83
CA ALA A 27 -12.35 -19.04 -6.93
C ALA A 27 -12.83 -19.55 -8.29
N ARG A 28 -13.64 -20.62 -8.31
CA ARG A 28 -14.27 -21.18 -9.52
C ARG A 28 -15.62 -20.56 -9.85
N GLY A 29 -16.10 -19.60 -9.07
CA GLY A 29 -17.38 -18.91 -9.30
C GLY A 29 -18.63 -19.74 -8.99
N VAL A 30 -18.49 -20.89 -8.31
CA VAL A 30 -19.64 -21.67 -7.82
C VAL A 30 -20.28 -20.96 -6.62
N ILE A 31 -19.45 -20.42 -5.73
CA ILE A 31 -19.87 -19.52 -4.66
C ILE A 31 -19.58 -18.10 -5.11
N GLN A 32 -20.59 -17.23 -5.12
CA GLN A 32 -20.39 -15.84 -5.51
C GLN A 32 -19.59 -15.05 -4.47
N GLN A 33 -20.05 -15.04 -3.21
CA GLN A 33 -19.46 -14.25 -2.14
C GLN A 33 -19.69 -14.92 -0.78
N VAL A 34 -18.72 -14.76 0.12
CA VAL A 34 -18.81 -15.13 1.53
C VAL A 34 -18.38 -13.91 2.33
N PHE A 35 -19.29 -13.36 3.14
CA PHE A 35 -19.00 -12.17 3.95
C PHE A 35 -19.65 -12.29 5.33
N PRO A 36 -19.00 -11.75 6.38
CA PRO A 36 -19.58 -11.71 7.72
C PRO A 36 -20.71 -10.67 7.80
N LEU A 37 -21.73 -10.95 8.61
CA LEU A 37 -22.78 -9.97 8.92
C LEU A 37 -22.34 -9.04 10.06
N HIS A 38 -22.67 -7.75 9.92
CA HIS A 38 -22.36 -6.76 10.95
C HIS A 38 -23.35 -6.79 12.11
N GLU A 39 -22.83 -6.67 13.33
CA GLU A 39 -23.65 -6.46 14.53
C GLU A 39 -23.87 -4.96 14.77
N GLN A 40 -25.08 -4.51 14.44
CA GLN A 40 -25.44 -3.09 14.47
C GLN A 40 -25.29 -2.43 15.85
N ARG A 41 -25.44 -3.20 16.94
CA ARG A 41 -25.32 -2.67 18.30
C ARG A 41 -23.88 -2.24 18.61
N ILE A 42 -22.92 -3.12 18.33
CA ILE A 42 -21.49 -2.85 18.55
C ILE A 42 -21.03 -1.74 17.62
N LEU A 43 -21.45 -1.80 16.35
CA LEU A 43 -21.10 -0.77 15.36
C LEU A 43 -21.58 0.63 15.78
N LYS A 44 -22.82 0.76 16.29
CA LYS A 44 -23.33 2.03 16.81
C LYS A 44 -22.55 2.52 18.04
N ARG A 45 -22.14 1.61 18.93
CA ARG A 45 -21.30 1.95 20.08
C ARG A 45 -19.94 2.49 19.63
N LEU A 46 -19.25 1.75 18.76
CA LEU A 46 -17.97 2.15 18.16
C LEU A 46 -18.09 3.49 17.42
N MET A 47 -19.16 3.70 16.63
CA MET A 47 -19.36 4.97 15.94
C MET A 47 -19.44 6.15 16.91
N LYS A 48 -20.07 5.98 18.08
CA LYS A 48 -20.18 7.03 19.10
C LYS A 48 -18.88 7.23 19.88
N SER A 49 -18.22 6.16 20.32
CA SER A 49 -17.02 6.22 21.17
C SER A 49 -15.72 6.47 20.41
N TRP A 50 -15.70 6.22 19.10
CA TRP A 50 -14.47 6.34 18.30
C TRP A 50 -14.58 7.37 17.18
N VAL A 51 -15.63 7.32 16.36
CA VAL A 51 -15.73 8.21 15.17
C VAL A 51 -16.23 9.60 15.55
N GLN A 52 -17.20 9.69 16.44
CA GLN A 52 -17.77 10.96 16.91
C GLN A 52 -16.99 11.58 18.07
N ALA A 53 -16.14 10.80 18.73
CA ALA A 53 -15.30 11.27 19.81
C ALA A 53 -14.11 12.07 19.24
N VAL A 54 -14.11 13.38 19.47
CA VAL A 54 -13.06 14.27 18.99
C VAL A 54 -11.98 14.38 20.06
N CYS A 55 -10.71 14.17 19.67
CA CYS A 55 -9.54 14.24 20.55
C CYS A 55 -9.51 13.25 21.73
N GLU A 56 -10.35 12.21 21.70
CA GLU A 56 -10.25 11.09 22.63
C GLU A 56 -9.27 10.03 22.12
N ALA A 57 -8.71 9.24 23.04
CA ALA A 57 -7.86 8.11 22.67
C ALA A 57 -8.70 7.06 21.93
N GLN A 58 -8.17 6.55 20.82
CA GLN A 58 -8.87 5.55 20.02
C GLN A 58 -9.02 4.23 20.79
N PRO A 59 -10.22 3.62 20.83
CA PRO A 59 -10.45 2.34 21.52
C PRO A 59 -9.94 1.17 20.66
N LEU A 60 -8.62 1.03 20.57
CA LEU A 60 -7.97 0.06 19.68
C LEU A 60 -8.33 -1.41 19.96
N ASP A 61 -8.56 -1.75 21.23
CA ASP A 61 -8.94 -3.11 21.61
C ASP A 61 -10.35 -3.48 21.12
N GLU A 62 -11.32 -2.57 21.26
CA GLU A 62 -12.68 -2.81 20.74
C GLU A 62 -12.71 -2.89 19.20
N ILE A 63 -11.85 -2.10 18.54
CA ILE A 63 -11.68 -2.17 17.08
C ILE A 63 -11.09 -3.54 16.69
N CYS A 64 -10.10 -4.02 17.45
CA CYS A 64 -9.49 -5.33 17.25
C CYS A 64 -10.50 -6.47 17.44
N ASP A 65 -11.31 -6.42 18.49
CA ASP A 65 -12.31 -7.45 18.77
C ASP A 65 -13.38 -7.54 17.67
N TYR A 66 -13.77 -6.40 17.07
CA TYR A 66 -14.83 -6.37 16.07
C TYR A 66 -14.34 -6.55 14.63
N PHE A 67 -13.23 -5.92 14.24
CA PHE A 67 -12.70 -5.92 12.87
C PHE A 67 -11.48 -6.83 12.68
N GLY A 68 -10.89 -7.33 13.76
CA GLY A 68 -9.68 -8.13 13.75
C GLY A 68 -8.40 -7.30 13.73
N VAL A 69 -7.29 -8.02 13.96
CA VAL A 69 -5.96 -7.45 14.19
C VAL A 69 -5.44 -6.61 13.02
N LYS A 70 -5.67 -7.05 11.76
CA LYS A 70 -5.18 -6.35 10.57
C LYS A 70 -5.74 -4.92 10.46
N ILE A 71 -7.04 -4.76 10.72
CA ILE A 71 -7.72 -3.46 10.66
C ILE A 71 -7.36 -2.61 11.89
N ALA A 72 -7.30 -3.21 13.08
CA ALA A 72 -6.89 -2.50 14.29
C ALA A 72 -5.45 -1.98 14.20
N MET A 73 -4.52 -2.75 13.65
CA MET A 73 -3.13 -2.33 13.43
C MET A 73 -3.05 -1.12 12.47
N TYR A 74 -3.88 -1.09 11.44
CA TYR A 74 -3.98 0.07 10.54
C TYR A 74 -4.45 1.33 11.28
N PHE A 75 -5.50 1.23 12.10
CA PHE A 75 -5.99 2.40 12.85
C PHE A 75 -5.03 2.82 13.97
N ALA A 76 -4.37 1.87 14.63
CA ALA A 76 -3.28 2.16 15.57
C ALA A 76 -2.14 2.94 14.90
N TRP A 77 -1.73 2.53 13.70
CA TRP A 77 -0.74 3.27 12.90
C TRP A 77 -1.22 4.67 12.53
N LEU A 78 -2.48 4.80 12.10
CA LEU A 78 -3.07 6.08 11.71
C LEU A 78 -3.13 7.06 12.90
N GLY A 79 -3.59 6.60 14.07
CA GLY A 79 -3.61 7.39 15.30
C GLY A 79 -2.20 7.79 15.75
N PHE A 80 -1.25 6.87 15.68
CA PHE A 80 0.16 7.16 15.96
C PHE A 80 0.74 8.19 14.99
N TYR A 81 0.53 8.02 13.69
CA TYR A 81 1.02 8.93 12.65
C TYR A 81 0.45 10.35 12.82
N THR A 82 -0.86 10.47 13.01
CA THR A 82 -1.52 11.77 13.18
C THR A 82 -1.06 12.50 14.44
N SER A 83 -0.92 11.80 15.58
CA SER A 83 -0.38 12.39 16.80
C SER A 83 1.10 12.79 16.65
N ALA A 84 1.92 11.98 15.98
CA ALA A 84 3.33 12.29 15.76
C ALA A 84 3.56 13.44 14.76
N MET A 85 2.65 13.66 13.81
CA MET A 85 2.71 14.80 12.88
C MET A 85 2.53 16.16 13.55
N VAL A 86 2.01 16.21 14.77
CA VAL A 86 1.88 17.47 15.53
C VAL A 86 3.27 18.07 15.82
N TYR A 87 4.30 17.26 16.08
CA TYR A 87 5.63 17.78 16.40
C TYR A 87 6.25 18.57 15.24
N PRO A 88 6.35 18.03 14.00
CA PRO A 88 6.85 18.81 12.86
C PRO A 88 5.94 19.97 12.48
N ALA A 89 4.62 19.83 12.63
CA ALA A 89 3.68 20.90 12.31
C ALA A 89 3.89 22.12 13.21
N VAL A 90 3.99 21.93 14.53
CA VAL A 90 4.23 23.02 15.49
C VAL A 90 5.62 23.61 15.30
N PHE A 91 6.66 22.76 15.25
CA PHE A 91 8.04 23.23 15.12
C PHE A 91 8.28 23.97 13.79
N GLY A 92 7.78 23.43 12.68
CA GLY A 92 7.85 24.06 11.37
C GLY A 92 7.09 25.39 11.31
N SER A 93 5.90 25.46 11.92
CA SER A 93 5.12 26.72 11.98
C SER A 93 5.87 27.82 12.73
N ILE A 94 6.53 27.47 13.85
CA ILE A 94 7.36 28.41 14.62
C ILE A 94 8.52 28.93 13.76
N LEU A 95 9.29 28.03 13.13
CA LEU A 95 10.42 28.43 12.28
C LEU A 95 10.00 29.25 11.06
N TYR A 96 8.82 28.97 10.50
CA TYR A 96 8.28 29.73 9.38
C TYR A 96 8.07 31.20 9.74
N THR A 97 7.59 31.51 10.96
CA THR A 97 7.44 32.90 11.41
C THR A 97 8.77 33.67 11.54
N PHE A 98 9.88 32.97 11.83
CA PHE A 98 11.22 33.57 11.93
C PHE A 98 11.94 33.71 10.58
N THR A 99 11.39 33.11 9.53
CA THR A 99 11.99 33.16 8.18
C THR A 99 11.81 34.53 7.53
N GLU A 100 10.76 35.26 7.88
CA GLU A 100 10.39 36.56 7.29
C GLU A 100 11.34 37.73 7.65
N SER A 101 12.29 37.53 8.58
CA SER A 101 13.09 38.65 9.09
C SER A 101 14.36 38.95 8.29
N ASP A 102 15.12 37.95 7.84
CA ASP A 102 16.43 38.13 7.17
C ASP A 102 16.85 36.88 6.36
N GLN A 103 17.61 37.07 5.27
CA GLN A 103 18.12 35.98 4.43
C GLN A 103 19.02 34.99 5.21
N THR A 104 19.83 35.51 6.14
CA THR A 104 20.67 34.69 7.02
C THR A 104 19.84 33.88 8.03
N SER A 105 18.74 34.44 8.52
CA SER A 105 17.77 33.74 9.38
C SER A 105 17.12 32.59 8.63
N GLN A 106 16.71 32.82 7.37
CA GLN A 106 16.12 31.79 6.51
C GLN A 106 17.04 30.58 6.33
N ASP A 107 18.31 30.79 6.00
CA ASP A 107 19.27 29.71 5.78
C ASP A 107 19.50 28.89 7.06
N ILE A 108 19.63 29.56 8.21
CA ILE A 108 19.79 28.91 9.51
C ILE A 108 18.53 28.11 9.87
N CYS A 109 17.33 28.69 9.71
CA CYS A 109 16.06 28.02 9.96
C CYS A 109 15.89 26.77 9.09
N CYS A 110 16.27 26.82 7.80
CA CYS A 110 16.22 25.67 6.90
C CYS A 110 17.12 24.52 7.38
N VAL A 111 18.36 24.82 7.78
CA VAL A 111 19.31 23.80 8.27
C VAL A 111 18.80 23.17 9.58
N VAL A 112 18.33 24.00 10.52
CA VAL A 112 17.77 23.53 11.80
C VAL A 112 16.55 22.63 11.55
N PHE A 113 15.66 23.03 10.64
CA PHE A 113 14.49 22.23 10.29
C PHE A 113 14.84 20.90 9.62
N ALA A 114 15.85 20.89 8.74
CA ALA A 114 16.31 19.67 8.08
C ALA A 114 16.88 18.66 9.10
N ILE A 115 17.73 19.11 10.03
CA ILE A 115 18.29 18.26 11.10
C ILE A 115 17.16 17.71 11.98
N PHE A 116 16.22 18.58 12.39
CA PHE A 116 15.05 18.16 13.15
C PHE A 116 14.26 17.07 12.42
N ASN A 117 13.95 17.23 11.13
CA ASN A 117 13.16 16.25 10.37
C ASN A 117 13.84 14.88 10.28
N VAL A 118 15.17 14.84 10.12
CA VAL A 118 15.93 13.57 10.10
C VAL A 118 15.86 12.87 11.45
N ILE A 119 16.07 13.60 12.55
CA ILE A 119 15.97 13.04 13.91
C ILE A 119 14.54 12.60 14.21
N TRP A 120 13.56 13.45 13.92
CA TRP A 120 12.15 13.14 14.15
C TRP A 120 11.71 11.92 13.34
N ALA A 121 12.07 11.81 12.06
CA ALA A 121 11.69 10.68 11.22
C ALA A 121 12.30 9.35 11.70
N THR A 122 13.56 9.38 12.16
CA THR A 122 14.21 8.19 12.73
C THR A 122 13.56 7.76 14.04
N LEU A 123 13.32 8.69 14.96
CA LEU A 123 12.60 8.41 16.22
C LEU A 123 11.18 7.90 15.98
N PHE A 124 10.46 8.51 15.03
CA PHE A 124 9.11 8.12 14.65
C PHE A 124 9.04 6.65 14.19
N LEU A 125 9.97 6.24 13.31
CA LEU A 125 10.02 4.87 12.81
C LEU A 125 10.39 3.86 13.91
N GLU A 126 11.36 4.18 14.77
CA GLU A 126 11.76 3.29 15.87
C GLU A 126 10.69 3.18 16.94
N GLU A 127 10.01 4.28 17.27
CA GLU A 127 8.90 4.26 18.21
C GLU A 127 7.73 3.43 17.69
N TRP A 128 7.42 3.53 16.39
CA TRP A 128 6.41 2.68 15.78
C TRP A 128 6.78 1.21 15.82
N LYS A 129 8.02 0.83 15.49
CA LYS A 129 8.45 -0.57 15.57
C LYS A 129 8.20 -1.14 16.96
N ARG A 130 8.51 -0.37 18.01
CA ARG A 130 8.27 -0.74 19.40
C ARG A 130 6.79 -0.87 19.73
N ARG A 131 5.97 0.16 19.42
CA ARG A 131 4.52 0.14 19.68
C ARG A 131 3.79 -0.94 18.87
N GLY A 132 4.19 -1.13 17.62
CA GLY A 132 3.66 -2.19 16.75
C GLY A 132 3.93 -3.59 17.31
N ALA A 133 5.12 -3.81 17.88
CA ALA A 133 5.45 -5.06 18.57
C ALA A 133 4.62 -5.25 19.86
N GLU A 134 4.42 -4.19 20.64
CA GLU A 134 3.56 -4.21 21.83
C GLU A 134 2.12 -4.60 21.47
N PHE A 135 1.54 -3.98 20.44
CA PHE A 135 0.19 -4.34 19.97
C PHE A 135 0.14 -5.76 19.42
N ALA A 136 1.12 -6.19 18.62
CA ALA A 136 1.18 -7.56 18.12
C ALA A 136 1.30 -8.60 19.24
N TYR A 137 2.03 -8.28 20.32
CA TYR A 137 2.11 -9.12 21.51
C TYR A 137 0.77 -9.16 22.24
N LYS A 138 0.18 -8.00 22.53
CA LYS A 138 -1.11 -7.86 23.24
C LYS A 138 -2.25 -8.61 22.52
N TRP A 139 -2.26 -8.56 21.19
CA TRP A 139 -3.26 -9.24 20.37
C TRP A 139 -2.88 -10.67 19.97
N GLY A 140 -1.77 -11.21 20.49
CA GLY A 140 -1.37 -12.61 20.33
C GLY A 140 -0.90 -13.01 18.93
N THR A 141 -0.51 -12.05 18.08
CA THR A 141 -0.04 -12.31 16.71
C THR A 141 1.48 -12.24 16.56
N LEU A 142 2.24 -11.96 17.62
CA LEU A 142 3.69 -11.81 17.56
C LEU A 142 4.43 -13.14 17.36
N ASP A 143 4.06 -14.16 18.13
CA ASP A 143 4.84 -15.41 18.24
C ASP A 143 4.61 -16.40 17.09
N THR A 144 3.60 -16.15 16.26
CA THR A 144 3.19 -17.06 15.20
C THR A 144 3.51 -16.43 13.84
N PRO A 145 4.50 -16.92 13.08
CA PRO A 145 4.76 -16.42 11.74
C PRO A 145 3.51 -16.63 10.90
N ALA A 146 2.82 -15.54 10.55
CA ALA A 146 1.56 -15.62 9.80
C ALA A 146 1.69 -16.50 8.55
N GLU A 147 2.83 -16.42 7.87
CA GLU A 147 3.17 -17.19 6.67
C GLU A 147 3.22 -18.72 6.89
N SER A 148 3.45 -19.19 8.11
CA SER A 148 3.60 -20.63 8.42
C SER A 148 2.26 -21.36 8.58
N ILE A 149 1.21 -20.63 8.98
CA ILE A 149 -0.15 -21.16 9.13
C ILE A 149 -1.01 -20.80 7.91
N GLU A 150 -0.62 -19.78 7.16
CA GLU A 150 -1.37 -19.30 6.01
C GLU A 150 -1.50 -20.36 4.91
N GLU A 151 -2.74 -20.61 4.52
CA GLU A 151 -3.03 -21.55 3.44
C GLU A 151 -2.65 -20.96 2.08
N PRO A 152 -2.26 -21.81 1.11
CA PRO A 152 -2.06 -21.35 -0.25
C PRO A 152 -3.32 -20.67 -0.81
N ARG A 153 -3.12 -19.63 -1.61
CA ARG A 153 -4.20 -18.94 -2.30
C ARG A 153 -4.93 -19.91 -3.24
N PRO A 154 -6.26 -19.85 -3.35
CA PRO A 154 -7.03 -20.69 -4.28
C PRO A 154 -6.61 -20.53 -5.75
N GLN A 155 -6.13 -19.34 -6.11
CA GLN A 155 -5.68 -19.01 -7.46
C GLN A 155 -4.27 -19.53 -7.78
N PHE A 156 -3.55 -20.07 -6.80
CA PHE A 156 -2.18 -20.54 -6.98
C PHE A 156 -2.16 -21.79 -7.85
N ARG A 157 -1.36 -21.75 -8.93
CA ARG A 157 -1.23 -22.85 -9.89
C ARG A 157 0.14 -23.52 -9.79
N GLY A 158 0.19 -24.83 -9.98
CA GLY A 158 1.46 -25.55 -9.93
C GLY A 158 1.34 -27.01 -10.35
N ILE A 159 2.46 -27.71 -10.27
CA ILE A 159 2.53 -29.15 -10.48
C ILE A 159 2.23 -29.82 -9.15
N LYS A 160 1.40 -30.87 -9.13
CA LYS A 160 1.13 -31.64 -7.91
C LYS A 160 2.41 -32.32 -7.43
N ARG A 161 2.71 -32.19 -6.15
CA ARG A 161 3.86 -32.79 -5.49
C ARG A 161 3.51 -33.13 -4.04
N ILE A 162 4.12 -34.18 -3.49
CA ILE A 162 4.07 -34.46 -2.05
C ILE A 162 5.03 -33.51 -1.32
N SER A 163 4.50 -32.75 -0.36
CA SER A 163 5.31 -31.81 0.42
C SER A 163 6.38 -32.55 1.22
N PRO A 164 7.64 -32.10 1.19
CA PRO A 164 8.70 -32.72 2.00
C PRO A 164 8.55 -32.46 3.50
N VAL A 165 7.71 -31.50 3.90
CA VAL A 165 7.53 -31.10 5.31
C VAL A 165 6.26 -31.70 5.90
N THR A 166 5.13 -31.55 5.20
CA THR A 166 3.81 -32.00 5.72
C THR A 166 3.39 -33.37 5.22
N SER A 167 4.13 -33.96 4.26
CA SER A 167 3.77 -35.21 3.56
C SER A 167 2.39 -35.19 2.88
N ALA A 168 1.75 -34.02 2.77
CA ALA A 168 0.48 -33.83 2.09
C ALA A 168 0.68 -33.47 0.61
N GLU A 169 -0.32 -33.76 -0.22
CA GLU A 169 -0.33 -33.30 -1.61
C GLU A 169 -0.49 -31.77 -1.67
N GLU A 170 0.46 -31.09 -2.33
CA GLU A 170 0.41 -29.65 -2.56
C GLU A 170 0.74 -29.29 -4.01
N PHE A 171 0.29 -28.11 -4.45
CA PHE A 171 0.78 -27.53 -5.68
C PHE A 171 2.18 -26.93 -5.45
N TYR A 172 3.10 -27.18 -6.38
CA TYR A 172 4.45 -26.63 -6.36
C TYR A 172 4.72 -25.83 -7.64
N TYR A 173 5.25 -24.62 -7.46
CA TYR A 173 5.72 -23.76 -8.55
C TYR A 173 7.21 -23.43 -8.33
N PRO A 174 8.11 -23.78 -9.28
CA PRO A 174 9.54 -23.56 -9.09
C PRO A 174 9.91 -22.07 -8.92
N PRO A 175 10.71 -21.70 -7.91
CA PRO A 175 11.05 -20.30 -7.63
C PRO A 175 11.87 -19.65 -8.75
N TRP A 176 12.72 -20.41 -9.43
CA TRP A 176 13.53 -19.89 -10.55
C TRP A 176 12.68 -19.46 -11.75
N LYS A 177 11.54 -20.13 -12.01
CA LYS A 177 10.60 -19.71 -13.06
C LYS A 177 9.94 -18.38 -12.72
N ARG A 178 9.57 -18.20 -11.44
CA ARG A 178 9.02 -16.93 -10.94
C ARG A 178 10.05 -15.82 -11.07
N LEU A 179 11.28 -16.07 -10.62
CA LEU A 179 12.37 -15.09 -10.70
C LEU A 179 12.66 -14.69 -12.16
N LEU A 180 12.67 -15.66 -13.08
CA LEU A 180 12.84 -15.40 -14.50
C LEU A 180 11.73 -14.47 -15.03
N PHE A 181 10.47 -14.75 -14.69
CA PHE A 181 9.34 -13.89 -15.08
C PHE A 181 9.44 -12.49 -14.46
N GLN A 182 9.83 -12.38 -13.19
CA GLN A 182 10.04 -11.10 -12.51
C GLN A 182 11.13 -10.28 -13.20
N CYS A 183 12.28 -10.88 -13.50
CA CYS A 183 13.41 -10.18 -14.11
C CYS A 183 13.19 -9.84 -15.58
N LEU A 184 12.56 -10.72 -16.36
CA LEU A 184 12.42 -10.53 -17.81
C LEU A 184 11.12 -9.84 -18.23
N VAL A 185 10.08 -9.86 -17.39
CA VAL A 185 8.77 -9.30 -17.73
C VAL A 185 8.39 -8.22 -16.73
N SER A 186 8.25 -8.53 -15.44
CA SER A 186 7.72 -7.54 -14.48
C SER A 186 8.62 -6.31 -14.36
N LEU A 187 9.92 -6.51 -14.15
CA LEU A 187 10.84 -5.38 -13.94
C LEU A 187 10.94 -4.50 -15.20
N PRO A 188 11.13 -5.03 -16.43
CA PRO A 188 11.12 -4.22 -17.64
C PRO A 188 9.80 -3.47 -17.86
N VAL A 189 8.65 -4.10 -17.63
CA VAL A 189 7.34 -3.43 -17.75
C VAL A 189 7.22 -2.29 -16.73
N CYS A 190 7.62 -2.52 -15.47
CA CYS A 190 7.62 -1.47 -14.46
C CYS A 190 8.54 -0.30 -14.85
N LEU A 191 9.77 -0.58 -15.33
CA LEU A 191 10.70 0.45 -15.80
C LEU A 191 10.15 1.22 -17.01
N ALA A 192 9.51 0.54 -17.96
CA ALA A 192 8.88 1.18 -19.12
C ALA A 192 7.72 2.09 -18.71
N CYS A 193 6.89 1.68 -17.74
CA CYS A 193 5.85 2.54 -17.19
C CYS A 193 6.43 3.78 -16.48
N LEU A 194 7.51 3.60 -15.72
CA LEU A 194 8.21 4.71 -15.03
C LEU A 194 8.82 5.70 -16.03
N SER A 195 9.48 5.21 -17.09
CA SER A 195 10.03 6.08 -18.13
C SER A 195 8.93 6.80 -18.91
N PHE A 196 7.80 6.13 -19.17
CA PHE A 196 6.64 6.74 -19.82
C PHE A 196 6.06 7.90 -18.99
N VAL A 197 5.87 7.71 -17.67
CA VAL A 197 5.42 8.80 -16.78
C VAL A 197 6.41 9.95 -16.75
N PHE A 198 7.72 9.67 -16.73
CA PHE A 198 8.73 10.71 -16.79
C PHE A 198 8.65 11.54 -18.08
N LEU A 199 8.49 10.89 -19.24
CA LEU A 199 8.31 11.58 -20.52
C LEU A 199 7.01 12.40 -20.57
N LEU A 200 5.90 11.86 -20.04
CA LEU A 200 4.65 12.59 -19.93
C LEU A 200 4.78 13.84 -19.06
N MET A 201 5.50 13.73 -17.93
CA MET A 201 5.78 14.87 -17.06
C MET A 201 6.57 15.95 -17.81
N LEU A 202 7.63 15.59 -18.53
CA LEU A 202 8.39 16.55 -19.35
C LEU A 202 7.50 17.22 -20.40
N GLY A 203 6.64 16.45 -21.08
CA GLY A 203 5.66 17.00 -22.02
C GLY A 203 4.69 18.00 -21.37
N CYS A 204 4.23 17.71 -20.15
CA CYS A 204 3.36 18.62 -19.39
C CYS A 204 4.09 19.92 -19.00
N PHE A 205 5.37 19.85 -18.63
CA PHE A 205 6.16 21.04 -18.33
C PHE A 205 6.41 21.90 -19.57
N GLN A 206 6.73 21.29 -20.70
CA GLN A 206 6.85 21.99 -21.99
C GLN A 206 5.54 22.69 -22.36
N LEU A 207 4.41 22.02 -22.17
CA LEU A 207 3.08 22.61 -22.38
C LEU A 207 2.82 23.78 -21.40
N GLN A 208 3.25 23.66 -20.14
CA GLN A 208 3.14 24.74 -19.16
C GLN A 208 3.95 25.97 -19.57
N GLU A 209 5.21 25.80 -19.98
CA GLU A 209 6.06 26.89 -20.47
C GLU A 209 5.48 27.54 -21.72
N PHE A 210 4.98 26.74 -22.66
CA PHE A 210 4.32 27.24 -23.87
C PHE A 210 3.09 28.12 -23.53
N VAL A 211 2.22 27.67 -22.63
CA VAL A 211 1.05 28.45 -22.19
C VAL A 211 1.44 29.73 -21.46
N LEU A 212 2.53 29.70 -20.68
CA LEU A 212 3.06 30.87 -19.99
C LEU A 212 3.74 31.87 -20.95
N SER A 213 4.28 31.40 -22.08
CA SER A 213 4.93 32.26 -23.08
C SER A 213 3.95 33.20 -23.79
N ILE A 214 2.66 32.83 -23.84
CA ILE A 214 1.62 33.63 -24.46
C ILE A 214 1.08 34.66 -23.44
N GLN A 215 1.56 35.90 -23.52
CA GLN A 215 1.23 36.97 -22.56
C GLN A 215 -0.27 37.29 -22.49
N GLU A 216 -0.98 37.25 -23.62
CA GLU A 216 -2.38 37.69 -23.75
C GLU A 216 -3.43 36.66 -23.27
N LEU A 217 -3.01 35.56 -22.65
CA LEU A 217 -3.95 34.54 -22.19
C LEU A 217 -4.65 34.94 -20.88
N PRO A 218 -5.99 34.77 -20.76
CA PRO A 218 -6.70 34.97 -19.51
C PRO A 218 -6.19 34.04 -18.41
N ARG A 219 -6.20 34.53 -17.16
CA ARG A 219 -5.66 33.82 -15.99
C ARG A 219 -6.16 32.38 -15.83
N ILE A 220 -7.40 32.10 -16.23
CA ILE A 220 -8.03 30.78 -16.16
C ILE A 220 -7.28 29.76 -17.04
N ILE A 221 -6.87 30.15 -18.25
CA ILE A 221 -6.19 29.23 -19.18
C ILE A 221 -4.77 28.91 -18.69
N ARG A 222 -4.15 29.81 -17.91
CA ARG A 222 -2.85 29.54 -17.26
C ARG A 222 -2.89 28.44 -16.21
N PHE A 223 -4.07 28.11 -15.66
CA PHE A 223 -4.24 26.96 -14.75
C PHE A 223 -4.48 25.64 -15.48
N LEU A 224 -4.85 25.69 -16.77
CA LEU A 224 -5.18 24.51 -17.57
C LEU A 224 -4.05 23.45 -17.57
N PRO A 225 -2.76 23.79 -17.77
CA PRO A 225 -1.68 22.80 -17.75
C PRO A 225 -1.59 22.03 -16.42
N LYS A 226 -1.83 22.72 -15.30
CA LYS A 226 -1.80 22.12 -13.96
C LYS A 226 -2.94 21.14 -13.74
N ILE A 227 -4.13 21.48 -14.22
CA ILE A 227 -5.31 20.60 -14.17
C ILE A 227 -5.07 19.37 -15.06
N VAL A 228 -4.57 19.57 -16.27
CA VAL A 228 -4.24 18.47 -17.20
C VAL A 228 -3.20 17.53 -16.60
N LEU A 229 -2.15 18.08 -15.97
CA LEU A 229 -1.14 17.28 -15.27
C LEU A 229 -1.78 16.43 -14.15
N ALA A 230 -2.62 17.02 -13.30
CA ALA A 230 -3.29 16.29 -12.22
C ALA A 230 -4.18 15.14 -12.73
N VAL A 231 -4.91 15.37 -13.84
CA VAL A 231 -5.74 14.34 -14.49
C VAL A 231 -4.87 13.23 -15.07
N ILE A 232 -3.77 13.57 -15.76
CA ILE A 232 -2.84 12.59 -16.33
C ILE A 232 -2.23 11.71 -15.23
N VAL A 233 -1.72 12.33 -14.16
CA VAL A 233 -1.13 11.61 -13.01
C VAL A 233 -2.13 10.62 -12.42
N THR A 234 -3.37 11.06 -12.16
CA THR A 234 -4.44 10.20 -11.62
C THR A 234 -4.79 9.06 -12.58
N ALA A 235 -4.89 9.34 -13.87
CA ALA A 235 -5.17 8.33 -14.88
C ALA A 235 -4.04 7.29 -15.00
N CYS A 236 -2.79 7.74 -14.97
CA CYS A 236 -1.61 6.88 -14.99
C CYS A 236 -1.56 5.94 -13.77
N ASP A 237 -1.91 6.42 -12.57
CA ASP A 237 -1.98 5.59 -11.36
C ASP A 237 -3.00 4.46 -11.49
N GLU A 238 -4.21 4.75 -11.97
CA GLU A 238 -5.24 3.73 -12.16
C GLU A 238 -4.90 2.71 -13.26
N VAL A 239 -4.27 3.16 -14.35
CA VAL A 239 -3.78 2.26 -15.41
C VAL A 239 -2.66 1.38 -14.88
N TYR A 240 -1.66 1.94 -14.19
CA TYR A 240 -0.55 1.16 -13.66
C TYR A 240 -1.03 0.18 -12.58
N LYS A 241 -1.99 0.56 -11.74
CA LYS A 241 -2.59 -0.34 -10.75
C LYS A 241 -3.16 -1.60 -11.42
N LYS A 242 -3.88 -1.47 -12.54
CA LYS A 242 -4.38 -2.62 -13.32
C LYS A 242 -3.24 -3.48 -13.88
N ILE A 243 -2.19 -2.85 -14.41
CA ILE A 243 -0.98 -3.55 -14.89
C ILE A 243 -0.29 -4.30 -13.75
N ALA A 244 -0.16 -3.68 -12.58
CA ALA A 244 0.47 -4.26 -11.40
C ALA A 244 -0.31 -5.49 -10.90
N TYR A 245 -1.65 -5.44 -10.85
CA TYR A 245 -2.48 -6.61 -10.56
C TYR A 245 -2.23 -7.73 -11.56
N TRP A 246 -2.27 -7.42 -12.86
CA TRP A 246 -2.03 -8.42 -13.91
C TRP A 246 -0.64 -9.07 -13.81
N LEU A 247 0.41 -8.27 -13.61
CA LEU A 247 1.78 -8.78 -13.42
C LEU A 247 1.87 -9.68 -12.19
N ASN A 248 1.28 -9.27 -11.08
CA ASN A 248 1.35 -10.00 -9.81
C ASN A 248 0.56 -11.32 -9.85
N ASP A 249 -0.54 -11.36 -10.61
CA ASP A 249 -1.29 -12.59 -10.89
C ASP A 249 -0.46 -13.57 -11.74
N MET A 250 0.28 -13.07 -12.74
CA MET A 250 1.16 -13.90 -13.57
C MET A 250 2.39 -14.43 -12.80
N GLU A 251 2.90 -13.68 -11.82
CA GLU A 251 3.99 -14.12 -10.93
C GLU A 251 3.58 -15.29 -10.01
N ASN A 252 2.28 -15.55 -9.87
CA ASN A 252 1.72 -16.74 -9.25
C ASN A 252 2.29 -17.02 -7.84
N TYR A 253 2.02 -16.10 -6.90
CA TYR A 253 2.42 -16.24 -5.50
C TYR A 253 1.58 -17.30 -4.76
N ARG A 254 2.25 -18.06 -3.88
CA ARG A 254 1.63 -19.13 -3.08
C ARG A 254 0.74 -18.56 -1.97
N LEU A 255 1.24 -17.61 -1.20
CA LEU A 255 0.56 -17.02 -0.03
C LEU A 255 -0.09 -15.67 -0.36
N GLN A 256 -1.20 -15.34 0.29
CA GLN A 256 -1.90 -14.06 0.13
C GLN A 256 -1.05 -12.91 0.67
N SER A 257 -0.38 -13.10 1.81
CA SER A 257 0.58 -12.13 2.37
C SER A 257 1.71 -11.77 1.38
N ALA A 258 2.33 -12.78 0.77
CA ALA A 258 3.38 -12.57 -0.23
C ALA A 258 2.85 -11.87 -1.48
N TYR A 259 1.68 -12.28 -1.97
CA TYR A 259 1.02 -11.61 -3.09
C TYR A 259 0.78 -10.13 -2.79
N GLU A 260 0.16 -9.80 -1.65
CA GLU A 260 -0.13 -8.43 -1.23
C GLU A 260 1.15 -7.62 -1.06
N LYS A 261 2.18 -8.16 -0.41
CA LYS A 261 3.47 -7.47 -0.21
C LYS A 261 4.11 -7.06 -1.52
N HIS A 262 4.22 -7.97 -2.49
CA HIS A 262 4.82 -7.68 -3.79
C HIS A 262 3.96 -6.74 -4.63
N LEU A 263 2.64 -6.83 -4.54
CA LEU A 263 1.73 -5.90 -5.20
C LEU A 263 1.89 -4.48 -4.64
N ILE A 264 1.92 -4.34 -3.31
CA ILE A 264 2.10 -3.06 -2.62
C ILE A 264 3.42 -2.41 -3.05
N ILE A 265 4.52 -3.17 -3.09
CA ILE A 265 5.82 -2.65 -3.53
C ILE A 265 5.74 -2.08 -4.96
N LYS A 266 5.15 -2.82 -5.90
CA LYS A 266 5.00 -2.35 -7.29
C LYS A 266 4.19 -1.05 -7.36
N ILE A 267 3.02 -1.03 -6.71
CA ILE A 267 2.11 0.13 -6.71
C ILE A 267 2.76 1.35 -6.03
N VAL A 268 3.32 1.18 -4.83
CA VAL A 268 3.89 2.29 -4.05
C VAL A 268 5.11 2.89 -4.74
N LEU A 269 5.98 2.07 -5.35
CA LEU A 269 7.14 2.60 -6.08
C LEU A 269 6.71 3.46 -7.28
N PHE A 270 5.71 3.00 -8.03
CA PHE A 270 5.18 3.80 -9.15
C PHE A 270 4.51 5.08 -8.66
N GLN A 271 3.63 5.00 -7.66
CA GLN A 271 2.95 6.16 -7.09
C GLN A 271 3.92 7.17 -6.49
N PHE A 272 4.99 6.70 -5.86
CA PHE A 272 6.06 7.55 -5.34
C PHE A 272 6.71 8.35 -6.47
N VAL A 273 7.14 7.68 -7.55
CA VAL A 273 7.72 8.39 -8.70
C VAL A 273 6.68 9.33 -9.31
N ASN A 274 5.48 8.86 -9.61
CA ASN A 274 4.44 9.68 -10.25
C ASN A 274 4.08 10.94 -9.43
N SER A 275 4.04 10.83 -8.10
CA SER A 275 3.69 11.95 -7.21
C SER A 275 4.84 12.94 -6.98
N TYR A 276 6.07 12.45 -6.79
CA TYR A 276 7.19 13.28 -6.37
C TYR A 276 8.12 13.71 -7.51
N LEU A 277 8.09 13.05 -8.68
CA LEU A 277 9.03 13.32 -9.78
C LEU A 277 8.92 14.76 -10.30
N SER A 278 7.70 15.30 -10.36
CA SER A 278 7.48 16.71 -10.74
C SER A 278 8.11 17.67 -9.73
N LEU A 279 7.99 17.39 -8.43
CA LEU A 279 8.60 18.18 -7.35
C LEU A 279 10.13 18.07 -7.37
N PHE A 280 10.67 16.88 -7.63
CA PHE A 280 12.11 16.69 -7.82
C PHE A 280 12.63 17.48 -9.02
N TYR A 281 11.91 17.44 -10.15
CA TYR A 281 12.30 18.19 -11.33
C TYR A 281 12.29 19.70 -11.08
N ILE A 282 11.26 20.21 -10.40
CA ILE A 282 11.18 21.62 -10.02
C ILE A 282 12.31 21.99 -9.05
N GLY A 283 12.51 21.22 -7.97
CA GLY A 283 13.46 21.58 -6.92
C GLY A 283 14.94 21.48 -7.32
N PHE A 284 15.28 20.59 -8.26
CA PHE A 284 16.68 20.33 -8.63
C PHE A 284 17.07 20.78 -10.04
N TYR A 285 16.14 20.88 -10.99
CA TYR A 285 16.44 21.18 -12.39
C TYR A 285 15.96 22.56 -12.84
N LEU A 286 14.73 22.94 -12.49
CA LEU A 286 14.20 24.28 -12.76
C LEU A 286 14.65 25.24 -11.65
N LYS A 287 15.77 25.93 -11.85
CA LYS A 287 16.15 27.11 -11.06
C LYS A 287 15.44 28.35 -11.56
#